data_AF-A0A2N0ZR04-F1
#
_entry.id   AF-A0A2N0ZR04-F1
#
_cell.length_a   1.000
_cell.length_b   1.000
_cell.length_c   1.000
_cell.angle_alpha   90.00
_cell.angle_beta   90.00
_cell.angle_gamma   90.00
#
_symmetry.space_group_name_H-M   'P 1'
#
loop_
_entity.id
_entity.type
_entity.pdbx_description
1 polymer ?
#
loop_
_entity_poly.entity_id
_entity_poly.type
_entity_poly.pdbx_seq_one_letter_code
_entity_poly.pdbx_strand_id
1 'polypeptide(L)'
;MHNDNNITLLRNRVMAACPELNDSKNLDEWWLLGTSGCHLCDVAEQLLAQFRAVQPLTYQYVDIADFDESLMMEFATSIPVLLTKTQRLNYPFSVMDLQQLWNR
;
A
#
# COMPACT_ATOMS: atom_id res chain seq x y z
N MET A 1 -19.51 -5.41 7.78
CA MET A 1 -20.00 -4.92 6.48
C MET A 1 -19.90 -3.39 6.35
N HIS A 2 -18.75 -2.78 6.68
CA HIS A 2 -18.54 -1.32 6.50
C HIS A 2 -17.05 -0.97 6.21
N ASN A 3 -16.26 -1.91 5.67
CA ASN A 3 -14.83 -1.67 5.44
C ASN A 3 -14.54 -1.10 4.04
N ASP A 4 -15.31 -1.51 3.02
CA ASP A 4 -15.03 -1.17 1.62
C ASP A 4 -15.18 0.33 1.31
N ASN A 5 -16.14 1.00 1.97
CA ASN A 5 -16.33 2.46 1.85
C ASN A 5 -15.12 3.24 2.40
N ASN A 6 -14.50 2.75 3.48
CA ASN A 6 -13.35 3.39 4.09
C ASN A 6 -12.07 3.19 3.24
N ILE A 7 -11.89 2.01 2.67
CA ILE A 7 -10.75 1.74 1.78
C ILE A 7 -10.86 2.54 0.48
N THR A 8 -12.05 2.59 -0.12
CA THR A 8 -12.28 3.40 -1.33
C THR A 8 -12.00 4.87 -1.07
N LEU A 9 -12.50 5.42 0.03
CA LEU A 9 -12.22 6.81 0.43
C LEU A 9 -10.72 7.04 0.66
N LEU A 10 -10.04 6.12 1.34
CA LEU A 10 -8.61 6.22 1.59
C LEU A 10 -7.81 6.22 0.27
N ARG A 11 -8.15 5.32 -0.66
CA ARG A 11 -7.50 5.27 -1.97
C ARG A 11 -7.69 6.57 -2.74
N ASN A 12 -8.90 7.14 -2.72
CA ASN A 12 -9.17 8.42 -3.37
C ASN A 12 -8.32 9.55 -2.79
N ARG A 13 -8.11 9.58 -1.46
CA ARG A 13 -7.22 10.57 -0.81
C ARG A 13 -5.77 10.39 -1.24
N VAL A 14 -5.28 9.15 -1.29
CA VAL A 14 -3.92 8.84 -1.76
C VAL A 14 -3.73 9.27 -3.22
N MET A 15 -4.68 8.97 -4.11
CA MET A 15 -4.62 9.39 -5.52
C MET A 15 -4.68 10.91 -5.70
N ALA A 16 -5.44 11.61 -4.84
CA ALA A 16 -5.48 13.08 -4.86
C ALA A 16 -4.15 13.70 -4.39
N ALA A 17 -3.45 13.03 -3.47
CA ALA A 17 -2.17 13.47 -2.94
C ALA A 17 -0.98 13.15 -3.87
N CYS A 18 -1.05 12.05 -4.64
CA CYS A 18 -0.03 11.67 -5.62
C CYS A 18 -0.62 11.61 -7.04
N PRO A 19 -0.55 12.71 -7.82
CA PRO A 19 -1.11 12.79 -9.17
C PRO A 19 -0.54 11.74 -10.14
N GLU A 20 0.66 11.24 -9.88
CA GLU A 20 1.32 10.18 -10.65
C GLU A 20 0.55 8.85 -10.61
N LEU A 21 -0.29 8.64 -9.59
CA LEU A 21 -1.16 7.46 -9.46
C LEU A 21 -2.48 7.58 -10.25
N ASN A 22 -2.75 8.71 -10.91
CA ASN A 22 -4.03 8.98 -11.57
C ASN A 22 -4.18 8.31 -12.96
N ASP A 23 -3.27 7.40 -13.32
CA ASP A 23 -3.42 6.57 -14.52
C ASP A 23 -4.51 5.51 -14.31
N SER A 24 -5.37 5.31 -15.32
CA SER A 24 -6.51 4.37 -15.26
C SER A 24 -6.11 2.92 -14.97
N LYS A 25 -4.81 2.59 -15.07
CA LYS A 25 -4.27 1.28 -14.71
C LYS A 25 -4.16 1.04 -13.19
N ASN A 26 -4.12 2.08 -12.36
CA ASN A 26 -3.87 1.97 -10.92
C ASN A 26 -5.09 1.59 -10.07
N LEU A 27 -6.28 1.47 -10.67
CA LEU A 27 -7.53 1.21 -9.94
C LEU A 27 -7.53 -0.13 -9.18
N ASP A 28 -6.86 -1.14 -9.74
CA ASP A 28 -6.77 -2.49 -9.16
C ASP A 28 -5.35 -2.82 -8.65
N GLU A 29 -4.37 -1.90 -8.78
CA GLU A 29 -3.01 -2.14 -8.30
C GLU A 29 -2.90 -2.05 -6.77
N TRP A 30 -1.95 -2.84 -6.25
CA TRP A 30 -1.51 -2.75 -4.86
C TRP A 30 -0.56 -1.57 -4.71
N TRP A 31 -0.65 -0.88 -3.59
CA TRP A 31 0.28 0.19 -3.22
C TRP A 31 1.02 -0.16 -1.94
N LEU A 32 2.33 -0.03 -1.94
CA LEU A 32 3.15 -0.03 -0.73
C LEU A 32 3.39 1.41 -0.32
N LEU A 33 2.68 1.85 0.71
CA LEU A 33 2.82 3.17 1.30
C LEU A 33 3.99 3.14 2.28
N GLY A 34 4.99 3.97 2.03
CA GLY A 34 6.23 4.02 2.81
C GLY A 34 6.87 5.40 2.73
N THR A 35 8.09 5.52 3.25
CA THR A 35 8.94 6.69 2.96
C THR A 35 10.40 6.31 2.91
N SER A 36 11.19 7.10 2.19
CA SER A 36 12.63 6.92 2.06
C SER A 36 13.35 6.92 3.43
N GLY A 37 14.33 6.03 3.60
CA GLY A 37 15.09 5.91 4.86
C GLY A 37 14.36 5.14 5.98
N CYS A 38 13.22 4.52 5.68
CA CYS A 38 12.50 3.68 6.63
C CYS A 38 12.93 2.21 6.54
N HIS A 39 13.63 1.71 7.57
CA HIS A 39 14.09 0.32 7.61
C HIS A 39 12.96 -0.72 7.49
N LEU A 40 11.80 -0.45 8.09
CA LEU A 40 10.65 -1.36 8.00
C LEU A 40 10.10 -1.43 6.58
N CYS A 41 10.19 -0.33 5.80
CA CYS A 41 9.80 -0.34 4.39
C CYS A 41 10.72 -1.26 3.57
N ASP A 42 12.03 -1.23 3.82
CA ASP A 42 12.98 -2.16 3.17
C ASP A 42 12.60 -3.63 3.44
N VAL A 43 12.20 -3.95 4.68
CA VAL A 43 11.75 -5.29 5.06
C VAL A 43 10.46 -5.67 4.31
N ALA A 44 9.49 -4.76 4.22
CA ALA A 44 8.26 -4.99 3.45
C ALA A 44 8.53 -5.22 1.96
N GLU A 45 9.45 -4.46 1.36
CA GLU A 45 9.85 -4.65 -0.04
C GLU A 45 10.51 -6.01 -0.28
N GLN A 46 11.33 -6.48 0.67
CA GLN A 46 11.91 -7.83 0.62
C GLN A 46 10.84 -8.92 0.70
N LEU A 47 9.80 -8.76 1.52
CA LEU A 47 8.67 -9.69 1.57
C LEU A 47 7.90 -9.72 0.25
N LEU A 48 7.65 -8.55 -0.35
CA LEU A 48 7.00 -8.46 -1.65
C LEU A 48 7.87 -9.01 -2.79
N ALA A 49 9.19 -8.83 -2.73
CA ALA A 49 10.12 -9.43 -3.70
C ALA A 49 10.09 -10.97 -3.64
N GLN A 50 10.10 -11.54 -2.43
CA GLN A 50 9.95 -12.98 -2.23
C GLN A 50 8.60 -13.50 -2.76
N PHE A 51 7.52 -12.77 -2.49
CA PHE A 51 6.20 -13.14 -3.00
C PHE A 51 6.13 -13.06 -4.54
N ARG A 52 6.73 -12.03 -5.14
CA ARG A 52 6.83 -11.85 -6.60
C ARG A 52 7.60 -12.98 -7.30
N ALA A 53 8.48 -13.69 -6.59
CA ALA A 53 9.18 -14.84 -7.16
C ALA A 53 8.25 -16.02 -7.49
N VAL A 54 7.05 -16.07 -6.88
CA VAL A 54 6.08 -17.17 -7.05
C VAL A 54 4.69 -16.70 -7.52
N GLN A 55 4.41 -15.39 -7.45
CA GLN A 55 3.16 -14.80 -7.92
C GLN A 55 3.44 -13.57 -8.80
N PRO A 56 2.69 -13.35 -9.91
CA PRO A 56 2.90 -12.21 -10.79
C PRO A 56 2.30 -10.92 -10.23
N LEU A 57 2.60 -10.58 -8.97
CA LEU A 57 2.14 -9.37 -8.31
C LEU A 57 2.87 -8.14 -8.88
N THR A 58 2.11 -7.16 -9.38
CA THR A 58 2.60 -5.79 -9.60
C THR A 58 2.11 -4.89 -8.46
N TYR A 59 2.95 -3.96 -8.04
CA TYR A 59 2.58 -2.93 -7.06
C TYR A 59 3.38 -1.65 -7.33
N GLN A 60 2.84 -0.51 -6.85
CA GLN A 60 3.54 0.78 -6.84
C GLN A 60 4.02 1.10 -5.43
N TYR A 61 5.23 1.64 -5.33
CA TYR A 61 5.66 2.31 -4.11
C TYR A 61 5.08 3.73 -4.09
N VAL A 62 4.50 4.14 -2.96
CA VAL A 62 3.94 5.48 -2.79
C VAL A 62 4.63 6.11 -1.59
N ASP A 63 5.42 7.15 -1.84
CA ASP A 63 6.09 7.88 -0.76
C ASP A 63 5.08 8.80 -0.07
N ILE A 64 4.84 8.55 1.22
CA ILE A 64 3.91 9.34 2.02
C ILE A 64 4.45 10.76 2.27
N ALA A 65 5.74 11.02 2.01
CA ALA A 65 6.33 12.35 2.12
C ALA A 65 5.73 13.35 1.14
N ASP A 66 5.14 12.88 0.03
CA ASP A 66 4.48 13.70 -0.97
C ASP A 66 3.03 14.06 -0.59
N PHE A 67 2.50 13.49 0.51
CA PHE A 67 1.13 13.73 0.94
C PHE A 67 0.95 15.09 1.63
N ASP A 68 -0.30 15.54 1.69
CA ASP A 68 -0.67 16.62 2.62
C ASP A 68 -0.41 16.19 4.08
N GLU A 69 -0.17 17.18 4.95
CA GLU A 69 0.25 16.97 6.34
C GLU A 69 -0.71 16.03 7.10
N SER A 70 -2.03 16.21 6.91
CA SER A 70 -3.03 15.40 7.60
C SER A 70 -2.95 13.94 7.18
N LEU A 71 -2.87 13.66 5.89
CA LEU A 71 -2.79 12.28 5.38
C LEU A 71 -1.44 11.65 5.71
N MET A 72 -0.34 12.40 5.63
CA MET A 72 1.00 11.94 6.03
C MET A 72 1.00 11.49 7.51
N MET A 73 0.44 12.29 8.41
CA MET A 73 0.38 11.97 9.85
C MET A 73 -0.42 10.69 10.15
N GLU A 74 -1.45 10.37 9.36
CA GLU A 74 -2.21 9.11 9.49
C GLU A 74 -1.35 7.86 9.22
N PHE A 75 -0.29 7.99 8.42
CA PHE A 75 0.59 6.89 8.05
C PHE A 75 1.94 6.90 8.77
N ALA A 76 2.40 8.05 9.27
CA ALA A 76 3.74 8.25 9.83
C ALA A 76 4.17 7.21 10.89
N THR A 77 3.23 6.67 11.66
CA THR A 77 3.48 5.65 12.71
C THR A 77 3.11 4.23 12.31
N SER A 78 2.54 4.05 11.11
CA SER A 78 2.02 2.77 10.61
C SER A 78 2.76 2.24 9.38
N ILE A 79 3.57 3.05 8.70
CA ILE A 79 4.35 2.59 7.55
C ILE A 79 5.34 1.47 7.93
N PRO A 80 5.56 0.48 7.06
CA PRO A 80 4.93 0.32 5.75
C PRO A 80 3.48 -0.19 5.80
N VAL A 81 2.65 0.26 4.86
CA VAL A 81 1.26 -0.18 4.71
C VAL A 81 1.01 -0.67 3.30
N LEU A 82 0.44 -1.87 3.15
CA LEU A 82 -0.09 -2.36 1.89
C LEU A 82 -1.54 -1.95 1.72
N LEU A 83 -1.85 -1.29 0.62
CA LEU A 83 -3.20 -0.86 0.26
C LEU A 83 -3.59 -1.46 -1.10
N THR A 84 -4.49 -2.43 -1.07
CA THR A 84 -5.13 -2.99 -2.28
C THR A 84 -6.41 -2.22 -2.58
N LYS A 85 -7.12 -2.59 -3.64
CA LYS A 85 -8.44 -2.05 -3.96
C LYS A 85 -9.44 -2.20 -2.81
N THR A 86 -9.35 -3.27 -2.03
CA THR A 86 -10.37 -3.66 -1.05
C THR A 86 -9.84 -3.77 0.38
N GLN A 87 -8.52 -3.76 0.58
CA GLN A 87 -7.93 -4.02 1.89
C GLN A 87 -6.73 -3.13 2.19
N ARG A 88 -6.60 -2.81 3.47
CA ARG A 88 -5.41 -2.18 4.08
C ARG A 88 -4.77 -3.18 5.02
N LEU A 89 -3.48 -3.43 4.85
CA LEU A 89 -2.67 -4.29 5.69
C LEU A 89 -1.50 -3.49 6.24
N ASN A 90 -1.52 -3.21 7.55
CA ASN A 90 -0.42 -2.53 8.23
C ASN A 90 0.66 -3.55 8.59
N TYR A 91 1.92 -3.12 8.61
CA TYR A 91 3.00 -3.90 9.22
C TYR A 91 2.70 -4.15 10.72
N PRO A 92 3.08 -5.31 11.30
CA PRO A 92 3.80 -6.43 10.68
C PRO A 92 2.91 -7.35 9.83
N PHE A 93 3.47 -7.82 8.71
CA PHE A 93 2.89 -8.85 7.86
C PHE A 93 3.97 -9.82 7.33
N SER A 94 3.55 -11.00 6.90
CA SER A 94 4.39 -12.08 6.38
C SER A 94 4.01 -12.43 4.93
N VAL A 95 4.82 -13.28 4.27
CA VAL A 95 4.49 -13.81 2.93
C VAL A 95 3.15 -14.58 2.94
N MET A 96 2.79 -15.22 4.06
CA MET A 96 1.50 -15.89 4.19
C MET A 96 0.33 -14.90 4.15
N ASP A 97 0.48 -13.73 4.80
CA ASP A 97 -0.54 -12.67 4.76
C ASP A 97 -0.70 -12.13 3.34
N LEU A 98 0.39 -11.97 2.60
CA LEU A 98 0.37 -11.57 1.18
C LEU A 98 -0.36 -12.60 0.32
N GLN A 99 -0.13 -13.90 0.57
CA GLN A 99 -0.83 -14.97 -0.14
C GLN A 99 -2.33 -14.97 0.15
N GLN A 100 -2.73 -14.75 1.42
CA GLN A 100 -4.14 -14.63 1.79
C GLN A 100 -4.80 -13.41 1.13
N LEU A 101 -4.06 -12.30 1.05
CA LEU A 101 -4.51 -11.07 0.43
C LEU A 101 -4.68 -11.21 -1.09
N TRP A 102 -3.80 -11.96 -1.75
CA TRP A 102 -3.84 -12.25 -3.19
C TRP A 102 -4.98 -13.16 -3.61
N ASN A 103 -5.37 -14.12 -2.76
CA ASN A 103 -6.41 -15.10 -3.06
C ASN A 103 -7.85 -14.58 -2.88
N ARG A 104 -8.02 -13.27 -2.68
CA ARG A 104 -9.31 -12.61 -2.45
C ARG A 104 -9.67 -11.71 -3.61
#